data_AF-A0A925I692-F1
#
_entry.id   AF-A0A925I692-F1
#
_cell.length_a   1.000
_cell.length_b   1.000
_cell.length_c   1.000
_cell.angle_alpha   90.00
_cell.angle_beta   90.00
_cell.angle_gamma   90.00
#
_symmetry.space_group_name_H-M   'P 1'
#
loop_
_entity.id
_entity.type
_entity.pdbx_description
1 polymer ?
#
loop_
_entity_poly.entity_id
_entity_poly.type
_entity_poly.pdbx_seq_one_letter_code
_entity_poly.pdbx_strand_id
1 'polypeptide(L)'
;ASDTSARDLAVGGAVLLVLMVIFFFARNAFTQHLVVRRVAPSAAGSAGWLLFAGLLFLSAAAVLAAVNAAKYLSLAVTAPLLVVGAAALVGALLVGRR
;
A
#
# COMPACT_ATOMS: atom_id res chain seq x y z
N ALA A 1 3.51 15.31 31.78
CA ALA A 1 2.82 14.90 30.54
C ALA A 1 3.12 13.42 30.32
N SER A 2 2.11 12.57 30.17
CA SER A 2 2.33 11.15 29.91
C SER A 2 2.74 10.97 28.44
N ASP A 3 3.84 10.26 28.19
CA ASP A 3 4.38 10.06 26.84
C ASP A 3 3.53 9.02 26.09
N THR A 4 2.62 9.48 25.22
CA THR A 4 1.73 8.60 24.45
C THR A 4 2.35 8.12 23.14
N SER A 5 3.53 8.66 22.78
CA SER A 5 4.19 8.45 21.49
C SER A 5 4.38 6.97 21.14
N ALA A 6 4.75 6.15 22.11
CA ALA A 6 4.94 4.71 21.92
C ALA A 6 3.62 3.96 21.65
N ARG A 7 2.54 4.37 22.34
CA ARG A 7 1.20 3.81 22.13
C ARG A 7 0.68 4.17 20.75
N ASP A 8 0.83 5.43 20.34
CA ASP A 8 0.34 5.90 19.04
C ASP A 8 1.07 5.20 17.88
N LEU A 9 2.38 4.98 18.02
CA LEU A 9 3.16 4.19 17.06
C LEU A 9 2.70 2.72 17.01
N ALA A 10 2.45 2.09 18.17
CA ALA A 10 1.99 0.71 18.24
C ALA A 10 0.61 0.54 17.59
N VAL A 11 -0.31 1.49 17.82
CA VAL A 11 -1.64 1.50 17.18
C VAL A 11 -1.50 1.68 15.67
N GLY A 12 -0.67 2.62 15.20
CA GLY A 12 -0.41 2.80 13.78
C GLY A 12 0.15 1.53 13.12
N GLY A 13 1.10 0.86 13.78
CA GLY A 13 1.63 -0.43 13.33
C GLY A 13 0.56 -1.51 13.23
N ALA A 14 -0.31 -1.63 14.25
CA ALA A 14 -1.42 -2.59 14.23
C ALA A 14 -2.42 -2.30 13.09
N VAL A 15 -2.77 -1.03 12.86
CA VAL A 15 -3.63 -0.62 11.74
C VAL A 15 -2.99 -0.99 10.41
N LEU A 16 -1.69 -0.74 10.24
CA LEU A 16 -0.97 -1.10 9.02
C LEU A 16 -0.97 -2.62 8.78
N LEU A 17 -0.82 -3.43 9.83
CA LEU A 17 -0.92 -4.90 9.71
C LEU A 17 -2.30 -5.37 9.27
N VAL A 18 -3.37 -4.79 9.83
CA VAL A 18 -4.74 -5.10 9.42
C VAL A 18 -4.96 -4.74 7.95
N LEU A 19 -4.51 -3.55 7.53
CA LEU A 19 -4.57 -3.13 6.13
C LEU A 19 -3.77 -4.07 5.23
N MET A 20 -2.60 -4.52 5.66
CA MET A 20 -1.78 -5.47 4.91
C MET A 20 -2.52 -6.79 4.65
N VAL A 21 -3.22 -7.30 5.67
CA VAL A 21 -4.07 -8.49 5.52
C VAL A 21 -5.18 -8.24 4.50
N ILE A 22 -5.88 -7.11 4.59
CA ILE A 22 -6.92 -6.72 3.62
C ILE A 22 -6.35 -6.63 2.20
N PHE A 23 -5.15 -6.06 2.04
CA PHE A 23 -4.50 -5.92 0.73
C PHE A 23 -4.05 -7.26 0.14
N PHE A 24 -3.74 -8.26 0.97
CA PHE A 24 -3.51 -9.62 0.49
C PHE A 24 -4.76 -10.20 -0.20
N PHE A 25 -5.93 -9.99 0.39
CA PHE A 25 -7.20 -10.38 -0.23
C PHE A 25 -7.48 -9.57 -1.50
N ALA A 26 -7.25 -8.25 -1.47
CA ALA A 26 -7.41 -7.39 -2.64
C ALA A 26 -6.48 -7.83 -3.80
N ARG A 27 -5.23 -8.18 -3.50
CA ARG A 27 -4.27 -8.73 -4.47
C ARG A 27 -4.78 -10.03 -5.08
N ASN A 28 -5.27 -10.94 -4.25
CA ASN A 28 -5.78 -12.22 -4.73
C ASN A 28 -7.01 -12.03 -5.63
N ALA A 29 -7.98 -11.22 -5.19
CA ALA A 29 -9.18 -10.90 -5.96
C ALA A 29 -8.84 -10.20 -7.28
N PHE A 30 -7.91 -9.24 -7.28
CA PHE A 30 -7.48 -8.53 -8.47
C PHE A 30 -6.78 -9.46 -9.47
N THR A 31 -5.88 -10.32 -9.00
CA THR A 31 -5.20 -11.31 -9.85
C THR A 31 -6.21 -12.27 -10.49
N GLN A 32 -7.15 -12.78 -9.69
CA GLN A 32 -8.24 -13.65 -10.18
C GLN A 32 -9.12 -12.91 -11.21
N HIS A 33 -9.46 -11.64 -10.96
CA HIS A 33 -10.21 -10.82 -11.89
C HIS A 33 -9.51 -10.67 -13.25
N LEU A 34 -8.19 -10.46 -13.26
CA LEU A 34 -7.41 -10.37 -14.49
C LEU A 34 -7.34 -11.70 -15.24
N VAL A 35 -7.18 -12.83 -14.54
CA VAL A 35 -7.20 -14.16 -15.16
C VAL A 35 -8.57 -14.46 -15.80
N VAL A 36 -9.67 -14.07 -15.15
CA VAL A 36 -11.02 -14.18 -15.73
C VAL A 36 -11.16 -13.32 -17.00
N ARG A 37 -10.50 -12.16 -17.03
CA ARG A 37 -10.39 -11.30 -18.22
C ARG A 37 -9.38 -11.78 -19.28
N ARG A 38 -8.84 -12.99 -19.15
CA ARG A 38 -7.90 -13.63 -20.08
C ARG A 38 -6.53 -12.94 -20.18
N VAL A 39 -6.14 -12.18 -19.16
CA VAL A 39 -4.75 -11.67 -19.02
C VAL A 39 -3.81 -12.84 -18.72
N ALA A 40 -2.61 -12.81 -19.28
CA ALA A 40 -1.60 -13.86 -19.07
C ALA A 40 -1.34 -14.06 -17.55
N PRO A 41 -1.26 -15.30 -17.04
CA PRO A 41 -1.09 -15.55 -15.60
C PRO A 41 0.15 -14.88 -14.98
N SER A 42 1.25 -14.78 -15.73
CA SER A 42 2.47 -14.08 -15.32
C SER A 42 2.26 -12.56 -15.20
N ALA A 43 1.52 -11.95 -16.14
CA ALA A 43 1.15 -10.54 -16.11
C ALA A 43 0.14 -10.26 -14.98
N ALA A 44 -0.87 -11.11 -14.80
CA ALA A 44 -1.83 -10.98 -13.71
C ALA A 44 -1.15 -11.05 -12.34
N GLY A 45 -0.21 -12.00 -12.15
CA GLY A 45 0.53 -12.15 -10.90
C GLY A 45 1.42 -10.95 -10.57
N SER A 46 2.13 -10.41 -11.57
CA SER A 46 2.95 -9.20 -11.39
C SER A 46 2.11 -7.95 -11.15
N ALA A 47 1.00 -7.77 -11.88
CA ALA A 47 0.05 -6.67 -11.63
C ALA A 47 -0.54 -6.71 -10.22
N GLY A 48 -0.87 -7.90 -9.70
CA GLY A 48 -1.34 -8.06 -8.32
C GLY A 48 -0.28 -7.68 -7.28
N TRP A 49 0.99 -8.00 -7.50
CA TRP A 49 2.08 -7.57 -6.61
C TRP A 49 2.29 -6.05 -6.63
N LEU A 50 2.22 -5.44 -7.81
CA LEU A 50 2.32 -3.98 -7.96
C LEU A 50 1.15 -3.28 -7.26
N LEU A 51 -0.06 -3.81 -7.36
CA LEU A 51 -1.24 -3.28 -6.65
C LEU A 51 -1.04 -3.35 -5.14
N PHE A 52 -0.58 -4.50 -4.62
CA PHE A 52 -0.31 -4.68 -3.20
C PHE A 52 0.75 -3.68 -2.70
N ALA A 53 1.88 -3.57 -3.40
CA ALA A 53 2.94 -2.63 -3.05
C ALA A 53 2.43 -1.19 -3.06
N GLY A 54 1.67 -0.80 -4.10
CA GLY A 54 1.10 0.53 -4.21
C GLY A 54 0.21 0.90 -3.02
N LEU A 55 -0.73 0.01 -2.68
CA LEU A 55 -1.63 0.20 -1.54
C LEU A 55 -0.87 0.24 -0.21
N LEU A 56 0.12 -0.64 -0.03
CA LEU A 56 0.91 -0.70 1.20
C LEU A 56 1.71 0.60 1.43
N PHE A 57 2.38 1.11 0.40
CA PHE A 57 3.17 2.34 0.49
C PHE A 57 2.29 3.59 0.73
N LEU A 58 1.15 3.68 0.06
CA LEU A 58 0.20 4.79 0.29
C LEU A 58 -0.42 4.72 1.68
N SER A 59 -0.79 3.53 2.16
CA SER A 59 -1.29 3.38 3.53
C SER A 59 -0.23 3.64 4.58
N ALA A 60 1.03 3.27 4.35
CA ALA A 60 2.12 3.61 5.26
C ALA A 60 2.26 5.14 5.40
N ALA A 61 2.17 5.89 4.30
CA ALA A 61 2.17 7.35 4.35
C ALA A 61 0.97 7.90 5.14
N ALA A 62 -0.22 7.37 4.88
CA ALA A 62 -1.44 7.80 5.56
C ALA A 62 -1.42 7.50 7.08
N VAL A 63 -0.96 6.31 7.47
CA VAL A 63 -0.84 5.91 8.87
C VAL A 63 0.19 6.76 9.60
N LEU A 64 1.36 7.01 8.99
CA LEU A 64 2.37 7.87 9.60
C LEU A 64 1.87 9.31 9.78
N ALA A 65 1.16 9.86 8.80
CA ALA A 65 0.52 11.17 8.91
C ALA A 65 -0.54 11.21 10.02
N ALA A 66 -1.31 10.14 10.19
CA ALA A 66 -2.32 10.02 11.25
C ALA A 66 -1.70 9.87 12.66
N VAL A 67 -0.58 9.14 12.78
CA VAL A 67 0.13 8.97 14.06
C VAL A 67 0.75 10.29 14.52
N ASN A 68 1.43 11.00 13.62
CA ASN A 68 1.97 12.31 13.93
C ASN A 68 2.27 13.12 12.66
N ALA A 69 1.32 13.94 12.26
CA ALA A 69 1.45 14.84 11.12
C ALA A 69 2.70 15.72 11.25
N ALA A 70 2.90 16.40 12.38
CA ALA A 70 4.01 17.34 12.56
C ALA A 70 5.40 16.68 12.40
N LYS A 71 5.54 15.40 12.74
CA LYS A 71 6.80 14.65 12.66
C LYS A 71 7.00 13.96 11.30
N TYR A 72 5.93 13.44 10.70
CA TYR A 72 6.02 12.52 9.56
C TYR A 72 5.51 13.08 8.23
N LEU A 73 4.90 14.27 8.19
CA LEU A 73 4.61 14.99 6.92
C LEU A 73 5.83 15.68 6.31
N SER A 74 7.03 15.41 6.81
CA SER A 74 8.24 15.92 6.16
C SER A 74 8.32 15.36 4.74
N LEU A 75 8.66 16.25 3.80
CA LEU A 75 8.72 15.90 2.39
C LEU A 75 9.71 14.73 2.15
N ALA A 76 10.77 14.63 2.95
CA ALA A 76 11.74 13.55 2.91
C ALA A 76 11.15 12.16 3.26
N VAL A 77 10.13 12.09 4.12
CA VAL A 77 9.49 10.82 4.54
C VAL A 77 8.28 10.53 3.67
N THR A 78 7.40 11.51 3.45
CA THR A 78 6.14 11.28 2.74
C THR A 78 6.34 11.16 1.22
N ALA A 79 7.23 11.96 0.61
CA ALA A 79 7.42 11.93 -0.84
C ALA A 79 7.87 10.57 -1.39
N PRO A 80 8.88 9.87 -0.83
CA PRO A 80 9.26 8.56 -1.36
C PRO A 80 8.12 7.54 -1.24
N LEU A 81 7.35 7.58 -0.15
CA LEU A 81 6.21 6.69 0.03
C LEU A 81 5.13 6.93 -1.02
N LEU A 82 4.79 8.20 -1.26
CA LEU A 82 3.79 8.56 -2.28
C LEU A 82 4.28 8.26 -3.70
N VAL A 83 5.55 8.54 -4.01
CA VAL A 83 6.13 8.28 -5.33
C VAL A 83 6.15 6.79 -5.64
N VAL A 84 6.67 5.97 -4.72
CA VAL A 84 6.71 4.52 -4.91
C VAL A 84 5.29 3.94 -4.94
N GLY A 85 4.41 4.40 -4.04
CA GLY A 85 3.01 3.97 -4.00
C GLY A 85 2.28 4.26 -5.31
N ALA A 86 2.37 5.50 -5.82
CA ALA A 86 1.74 5.90 -7.07
C ALA A 86 2.35 5.18 -8.28
N ALA A 87 3.68 5.07 -8.36
CA ALA A 87 4.36 4.37 -9.45
C ALA A 87 3.95 2.89 -9.50
N ALA A 88 3.85 2.23 -8.34
CA ALA A 88 3.40 0.84 -8.26
C ALA A 88 1.93 0.69 -8.69
N LEU A 89 1.03 1.59 -8.30
CA LEU A 89 -0.35 1.57 -8.77
C LEU A 89 -0.46 1.78 -10.29
N VAL A 90 0.31 2.72 -10.84
CA VAL A 90 0.37 2.93 -12.30
C VAL A 90 0.87 1.67 -12.99
N GLY A 91 1.95 1.06 -12.49
CA GLY A 91 2.46 -0.21 -13.00
C GLY A 91 1.43 -1.33 -12.96
N ALA A 92 0.68 -1.46 -11.87
CA ALA A 92 -0.37 -2.47 -11.73
C ALA A 92 -1.45 -2.33 -12.82
N LEU A 93 -1.89 -1.09 -13.08
CA LEU A 93 -2.90 -0.79 -14.10
C LEU A 93 -2.36 -1.01 -15.53
N LEU A 94 -1.10 -0.67 -15.78
CA LEU A 94 -0.50 -0.85 -17.11
C LEU A 94 -0.22 -2.32 -17.42
N VAL A 95 0.25 -3.10 -16.44
CA VAL A 95 0.53 -4.53 -16.61
C VAL A 95 -0.76 -5.34 -16.71
N GLY A 96 -1.78 -5.00 -15.91
CA GLY A 96 -3.08 -5.68 -15.95
C GLY A 96 -3.90 -5.47 -17.23
N ARG A 97 -3.41 -4.66 -18.18
CA ARG A 97 -4.05 -4.42 -19.49
C ARG A 97 -3.45 -5.26 -20.62
N ARG A 98 -2.32 -5.93 -20.39
CA ARG A 98 -1.61 -6.77 -21.38
C ARG A 98 -2.11 -8.19 -21.31
#